data_AF-A0A9D3AYJ0-F1
#
_entry.id   AF-A0A9D3AYJ0-F1
#
_cell.length_a   1.000
_cell.length_b   1.000
_cell.length_c   1.000
_cell.angle_alpha   90.00
_cell.angle_beta   90.00
_cell.angle_gamma   90.00
#
_symmetry.space_group_name_H-M   'P 1'
#
loop_
_entity.id
_entity.type
_entity.pdbx_description
1 polymer ?
#
loop_
_entity_poly.entity_id
_entity_poly.type
_entity_poly.pdbx_seq_one_letter_code
_entity_poly.pdbx_strand_id
1 'polypeptide(L)'
;MSDKAAEQSRQMKSMVGAGVQLLDAAEAVEFFGGKFSQWTLYDLVRKKKIPSVKIAGRIFFQPQSLTNWLNDLEAESMVKKLEPAEDTGKIRRLK
;
A
#
# COMPACT_ATOMS: atom_id res chain seq x y z
N MET A 1 26.72 -8.32 25.49
CA MET A 1 26.46 -9.61 24.81
C MET A 1 25.12 -9.59 24.05
N SER A 2 24.64 -8.43 23.57
CA SER A 2 23.27 -8.29 23.04
C SER A 2 23.17 -8.13 21.52
N ASP A 3 24.29 -7.89 20.81
CA ASP A 3 24.26 -7.68 19.36
C ASP A 3 24.14 -8.98 18.54
N LYS A 4 24.60 -10.11 19.08
CA LYS A 4 24.58 -11.39 18.37
C LYS A 4 23.16 -11.91 18.09
N ALA A 5 22.18 -11.61 18.95
CA ALA A 5 20.80 -12.03 18.76
C ALA A 5 20.08 -11.26 17.65
N ALA A 6 20.36 -9.95 17.52
CA ALA A 6 19.81 -9.11 16.46
C ALA A 6 20.40 -9.47 15.09
N GLU A 7 21.69 -9.83 15.07
CA GLU A 7 22.40 -10.25 13.86
C GLU A 7 21.97 -11.66 13.41
N GLN A 8 21.78 -12.60 14.35
CA GLN A 8 21.22 -13.93 14.07
C GLN A 8 19.78 -13.86 13.53
N SER A 9 18.97 -12.91 14.03
CA SER A 9 17.61 -12.67 13.54
C SER A 9 17.61 -12.10 12.11
N ARG A 10 18.57 -11.21 11.78
CA ARG A 10 18.79 -10.74 10.40
C ARG A 10 19.27 -11.86 9.47
N GLN A 11 20.13 -12.74 9.98
CA GLN A 11 20.72 -13.84 9.22
C GLN A 11 19.75 -15.01 8.98
N MET A 12 18.79 -15.25 9.88
CA MET A 12 17.69 -16.21 9.62
C MET A 12 16.68 -15.68 8.59
N LYS A 13 16.49 -14.35 8.51
CA LYS A 13 15.56 -13.72 7.57
C LYS A 13 16.06 -13.73 6.12
N SER A 14 17.38 -13.79 5.91
CA SER A 14 17.98 -13.97 4.57
C SER A 14 18.02 -15.41 4.10
N MET A 15 17.60 -16.38 4.92
CA MET A 15 17.72 -17.82 4.65
C MET A 15 16.36 -18.54 4.51
N VAL A 16 15.27 -17.80 4.33
CA VAL A 16 13.99 -18.34 3.88
C VAL A 16 13.95 -18.20 2.36
N GLY A 17 14.42 -19.25 1.67
CA GLY A 17 14.57 -19.26 0.22
C GLY A 17 13.28 -18.92 -0.52
N ALA A 18 13.37 -18.09 -1.56
CA ALA A 18 12.47 -17.89 -2.70
C ALA A 18 10.94 -18.11 -2.49
N GLY A 19 10.44 -17.92 -1.28
CA GLY A 19 9.03 -18.06 -0.92
C GLY A 19 8.33 -16.72 -1.11
N VAL A 20 7.10 -16.76 -1.61
CA VAL A 20 6.28 -15.55 -1.69
C VAL A 20 5.95 -15.12 -0.26
N GLN A 21 6.59 -14.05 0.21
CA GLN A 21 6.24 -13.44 1.48
C GLN A 21 4.87 -12.77 1.36
N LEU A 22 3.92 -13.21 2.17
CA LEU A 22 2.61 -12.62 2.33
C LEU A 22 2.49 -12.06 3.74
N LEU A 23 1.97 -10.85 3.85
CA LEU A 23 1.71 -10.14 5.09
C LEU A 23 0.24 -10.29 5.46
N ASP A 24 -0.06 -10.51 6.73
CA ASP A 24 -1.42 -10.33 7.24
C ASP A 24 -1.77 -8.83 7.40
N ALA A 25 -2.98 -8.53 7.87
CA ALA A 25 -3.41 -7.15 8.05
C ALA A 25 -2.62 -6.39 9.12
N ALA A 26 -2.10 -7.06 10.15
CA ALA A 26 -1.31 -6.43 11.20
C ALA A 26 0.10 -6.11 10.68
N GLU A 27 0.73 -7.07 10.02
CA GLU A 27 2.03 -6.90 9.38
C GLU A 27 1.98 -5.86 8.27
N ALA A 28 0.86 -5.75 7.53
CA ALA A 28 0.67 -4.70 6.53
C ALA A 28 0.57 -3.30 7.17
N VAL A 29 -0.01 -3.15 8.37
CA VAL A 29 0.00 -1.87 9.11
C VAL A 29 1.42 -1.47 9.48
N GLU A 30 2.20 -2.42 10.00
CA GLU A 30 3.63 -2.20 10.33
C GLU A 30 4.45 -1.90 9.07
N PHE A 31 4.14 -2.55 7.94
CA PHE A 31 4.78 -2.29 6.66
C PHE A 31 4.59 -0.84 6.20
N PHE A 32 3.41 -0.27 6.43
CA PHE A 32 3.14 1.15 6.18
C PHE A 32 3.60 2.08 7.31
N GLY A 33 4.39 1.59 8.28
CA GLY A 33 4.88 2.38 9.41
C GLY A 33 3.76 2.91 10.32
N GLY A 34 2.66 2.18 10.46
CA GLY A 34 1.54 2.53 11.33
C GLY A 34 0.66 3.67 10.83
N LYS A 35 0.79 4.09 9.56
CA LYS A 35 0.00 5.19 8.99
C LYS A 35 -1.45 4.82 8.70
N PHE A 36 -1.74 3.54 8.51
CA PHE A 36 -3.09 3.04 8.31
C PHE A 36 -3.51 2.17 9.48
N SER A 37 -4.79 2.24 9.88
CA SER A 37 -5.34 1.26 10.81
C SER A 37 -5.70 -0.04 10.07
N GLN A 38 -5.76 -1.17 10.80
CA GLN A 38 -6.24 -2.44 10.21
C GLN A 38 -7.64 -2.29 9.61
N TRP A 39 -8.51 -1.52 10.26
CA TRP A 39 -9.86 -1.25 9.77
C TRP A 39 -9.83 -0.53 8.41
N THR A 40 -8.94 0.45 8.26
CA THR A 40 -8.73 1.16 6.98
C THR A 40 -8.28 0.19 5.88
N LEU A 41 -7.35 -0.73 6.18
CA LEU A 41 -6.94 -1.74 5.21
C LEU A 41 -8.09 -2.66 4.81
N TYR A 42 -8.90 -3.14 5.76
CA TYR A 42 -10.07 -3.96 5.44
C TYR A 42 -11.11 -3.22 4.60
N ASP A 43 -11.35 -1.94 4.89
CA ASP A 43 -12.25 -1.11 4.10
C ASP A 43 -11.73 -0.89 2.67
N LEU A 44 -10.42 -0.65 2.51
CA LEU A 44 -9.78 -0.55 1.18
C LEU A 44 -9.88 -1.86 0.40
N VAL A 45 -9.70 -3.02 1.05
CA VAL A 45 -9.88 -4.34 0.41
C VAL A 45 -11.33 -4.55 0.00
N ARG A 46 -12.29 -4.19 0.86
CA ARG A 46 -13.73 -4.26 0.55
C ARG A 46 -14.08 -3.39 -0.65
N LYS A 47 -13.50 -2.19 -0.73
CA LYS A 47 -13.64 -1.25 -1.85
C LYS A 47 -12.81 -1.62 -3.09
N LYS A 48 -12.02 -2.70 -3.04
CA LYS A 48 -11.10 -3.15 -4.09
C LYS A 48 -10.09 -2.07 -4.53
N LYS A 49 -9.67 -1.23 -3.58
CA LYS A 49 -8.74 -0.11 -3.83
C LYS A 49 -7.28 -0.44 -3.54
N ILE A 50 -7.00 -1.56 -2.89
CA ILE A 50 -5.66 -2.01 -2.52
C ILE A 50 -5.46 -3.45 -3.01
N PRO A 51 -4.27 -3.81 -3.55
CA PRO A 51 -4.00 -5.18 -3.97
C PRO A 51 -3.99 -6.12 -2.76
N SER A 52 -4.74 -7.22 -2.85
CA SER A 52 -4.83 -8.21 -1.79
C SER A 52 -5.10 -9.61 -2.36
N VAL A 53 -4.68 -10.63 -1.62
CA VAL A 53 -4.91 -12.04 -1.92
C VAL A 53 -5.84 -12.62 -0.86
N LYS A 54 -6.92 -13.27 -1.29
CA LYS A 54 -7.86 -13.96 -0.38
C LYS A 54 -7.60 -15.46 -0.40
N ILE A 55 -7.23 -16.02 0.75
CA ILE A 55 -6.95 -17.46 0.90
C ILE A 55 -7.79 -17.98 2.06
N ALA A 56 -8.68 -18.94 1.79
CA ALA A 56 -9.55 -19.56 2.81
C ALA A 56 -10.28 -18.54 3.73
N GLY A 57 -10.75 -17.43 3.15
CA GLY A 57 -11.46 -16.37 3.87
C GLY A 57 -10.56 -15.36 4.61
N ARG A 58 -9.24 -15.58 4.62
CA ARG A 58 -8.25 -14.62 5.17
C ARG A 58 -7.73 -13.70 4.08
N ILE A 59 -7.35 -12.50 4.46
CA ILE A 59 -6.81 -11.47 3.57
C ILE A 59 -5.31 -11.36 3.83
N PHE A 60 -4.54 -11.42 2.76
CA PHE A 60 -3.10 -11.26 2.76
C PHE A 60 -2.65 -10.21 1.75
N PHE A 61 -1.47 -9.66 1.97
CA PHE A 61 -0.88 -8.62 1.15
C PHE A 61 0.54 -9.00 0.74
N GLN A 62 0.87 -8.84 -0.53
CA GLN A 62 2.22 -9.09 -1.00
C GLN A 62 3.02 -7.78 -0.95
N PRO A 63 4.18 -7.72 -0.27
CA PRO A 63 4.91 -6.47 -0.04
C PRO A 63 5.24 -5.68 -1.31
N GLN A 64 5.72 -6.36 -2.35
CA GLN A 64 6.07 -5.71 -3.62
C GLN A 64 4.85 -5.05 -4.27
N SER A 65 3.69 -5.70 -4.20
CA SER A 65 2.43 -5.20 -4.75
C SER A 65 1.93 -3.99 -3.97
N LEU A 66 2.12 -3.96 -2.64
CA LEU A 66 1.81 -2.79 -1.83
C LEU A 66 2.72 -1.60 -2.19
N THR A 67 4.03 -1.83 -2.37
CA THR A 67 4.97 -0.78 -2.81
C THR A 67 4.60 -0.24 -4.18
N ASN A 68 4.35 -1.13 -5.16
CA ASN A 68 3.98 -0.72 -6.51
C ASN A 68 2.69 0.10 -6.50
N TRP A 69 1.68 -0.38 -5.77
CA TRP A 69 0.41 0.33 -5.61
C TRP A 69 0.57 1.74 -5.01
N LEU A 70 1.47 1.91 -4.03
CA LEU A 70 1.74 3.23 -3.46
C LEU A 70 2.37 4.17 -4.51
N ASN A 71 3.36 3.66 -5.26
CA ASN A 71 4.02 4.42 -6.31
C ASN A 71 3.03 4.82 -7.42
N ASP A 72 2.12 3.92 -7.80
CA ASP A 72 1.09 4.18 -8.81
C ASP A 72 0.13 5.28 -8.33
N LEU A 73 -0.32 5.22 -7.07
CA LEU A 73 -1.17 6.26 -6.47
C LEU A 73 -0.48 7.63 -6.42
N GLU A 74 0.81 7.66 -6.08
CA GLU A 74 1.58 8.90 -6.09
C GLU A 74 1.70 9.47 -7.51
N ALA A 75 1.99 8.62 -8.50
CA ALA A 75 2.08 9.01 -9.90
C ALA A 75 0.73 9.53 -10.44
N GLU A 76 -0.38 8.84 -10.16
CA GLU A 76 -1.73 9.27 -10.54
C GLU A 76 -2.07 10.66 -9.98
N SER A 77 -1.71 10.91 -8.72
CA SER A 77 -1.91 12.20 -8.05
C SER A 77 -1.14 13.34 -8.74
N MET A 78 0.06 13.05 -9.25
CA MET A 78 0.87 14.03 -9.97
C MET A 78 0.36 14.31 -11.38
N VAL A 79 -0.07 13.27 -12.12
CA VAL A 79 -0.52 13.40 -13.51
C VAL A 79 -1.84 14.16 -13.63
N LYS A 80 -2.77 13.97 -12.68
CA LYS A 80 -4.09 14.62 -12.72
C LYS A 80 -4.05 16.16 -12.66
N LYS A 81 -2.91 16.77 -12.29
CA LYS A 81 -2.73 18.24 -12.34
C LYS A 81 -2.49 18.80 -13.75
N LEU A 82 -2.19 17.96 -14.74
CA LEU A 82 -1.76 18.40 -16.07
C LEU A 82 -2.87 18.36 -17.13
N GLU A 83 -4.09 17.95 -16.79
CA GLU A 83 -5.21 18.11 -17.72
C GLU A 83 -5.53 19.60 -17.89
N PRO A 84 -5.58 20.12 -19.14
CA PRO A 84 -5.94 21.50 -19.37
C PRO A 84 -7.35 21.70 -18.83
N ALA A 85 -7.53 22.69 -17.96
CA ALA A 85 -8.79 23.00 -17.30
C ALA A 85 -9.94 23.00 -18.32
N GLU A 86 -10.73 21.92 -18.36
CA GLU A 86 -11.96 21.89 -19.14
C GLU A 86 -12.94 22.88 -18.49
N ASP A 87 -13.11 24.00 -19.19
CA ASP A 87 -14.13 25.03 -19.03
C ASP A 87 -14.55 25.33 -17.58
N THR A 88 -13.75 26.14 -16.90
CA THR A 88 -14.29 26.96 -15.79
C THR A 88 -15.41 27.83 -16.37
N GLY A 89 -16.63 27.65 -15.85
CA GLY A 89 -17.85 28.19 -16.43
C GLY A 89 -17.74 29.67 -16.81
N LYS A 90 -18.07 29.99 -18.07
CA LYS A 90 -18.09 31.36 -18.59
C LYS A 90 -19.07 32.21 -17.76
N ILE A 91 -18.54 33.09 -16.92
CA ILE A 91 -19.34 34.09 -16.20
C ILE A 91 -20.00 34.99 -17.25
N ARG A 92 -21.33 34.93 -17.34
CA ARG A 92 -22.09 35.81 -18.24
C ARG A 92 -22.07 37.23 -17.68
N ARG A 93 -21.62 38.21 -18.48
CA ARG A 93 -21.84 39.63 -18.15
C ARG A 93 -23.31 39.97 -18.40
N LEU A 94 -23.99 40.44 -17.36
CA LEU A 94 -25.30 41.07 -17.49
C LEU A 94 -25.12 42.51 -17.97
N LYS A 95 -26.02 42.96 -18.84
CA LYS A 95 -26.07 44.32 -19.41
C LYS A 95 -26.82 45.26 -18.47
#